data_AF-A0A424Q7B9-F1
#
_entry.id   AF-A0A424Q7B9-F1
#
_cell.length_a   1.000
_cell.length_b   1.000
_cell.length_c   1.000
_cell.angle_alpha   90.00
_cell.angle_beta   90.00
_cell.angle_gamma   90.00
#
_symmetry.space_group_name_H-M   'P 1'
#
loop_
_entity.id
_entity.type
_entity.pdbx_description
1 polymer ?
#
loop_
_entity_poly.entity_id
_entity_poly.type
_entity_poly.pdbx_seq_one_letter_code
_entity_poly.pdbx_strand_id
1 'polypeptide(L)'
;MSIDAKILKLTSGEEIVCAVSNNPDKTHIVVAHPMKIHARPKVTVDGSMSESLSLHRWIHFSDTENFEVPKSQILTITNASVGLIKFYDYCIERMKKEDKELIYPTDEELDEIELEEEYEDFFDYSDTMH
;
A
#
# COMPACT_ATOMS: atom_id res chain seq x y z
N MET A 1 3.43 4.71 -21.61
CA MET A 1 3.95 5.98 -21.09
C MET A 1 4.87 5.65 -19.93
N SER A 2 6.07 6.23 -19.86
CA SER A 2 6.93 6.03 -18.67
C SER A 2 6.31 6.81 -17.51
N ILE A 3 6.05 6.15 -16.39
CA ILE A 3 5.60 6.82 -15.17
C ILE A 3 6.77 7.65 -14.62
N ASP A 4 6.56 8.95 -14.34
CA ASP A 4 7.51 9.77 -13.58
C ASP A 4 7.38 9.41 -12.09
N ALA A 5 7.99 8.28 -11.72
CA ALA A 5 7.91 7.77 -10.36
C ALA A 5 8.87 8.55 -9.44
N LYS A 6 8.37 8.88 -8.25
CA LYS A 6 9.11 9.57 -7.20
C LYS A 6 9.15 8.72 -5.94
N ILE A 7 10.18 8.91 -5.14
CA ILE A 7 10.31 8.33 -3.81
C ILE A 7 9.93 9.39 -2.79
N LEU A 8 9.04 9.04 -1.87
CA LEU A 8 8.64 9.85 -0.73
C LEU A 8 9.17 9.21 0.55
N LYS A 9 9.87 10.00 1.35
CA LYS A 9 10.18 9.64 2.74
C LYS A 9 9.16 10.30 3.64
N LEU A 10 8.40 9.49 4.37
CA LEU A 10 7.36 9.97 5.29
C LEU A 10 7.91 10.20 6.70
N THR A 11 7.24 11.05 7.47
CA THR A 11 7.53 11.29 8.90
C THR A 11 7.40 10.03 9.75
N SER A 12 6.60 9.04 9.31
CA SER A 12 6.49 7.71 9.92
C SER A 12 7.77 6.87 9.83
N GLY A 13 8.74 7.31 9.01
CA GLY A 13 9.95 6.55 8.67
C GLY A 13 9.79 5.64 7.46
N GLU A 14 8.56 5.48 6.96
CA GLU A 14 8.28 4.72 5.73
C GLU A 14 8.84 5.42 4.50
N GLU A 15 9.18 4.59 3.51
CA GLU A 15 9.61 5.05 2.20
C GLU A 15 8.71 4.41 1.15
N ILE A 16 8.14 5.22 0.26
CA ILE A 16 7.23 4.75 -0.79
C ILE A 16 7.70 5.25 -2.15
N VAL A 17 7.44 4.46 -3.20
CA VAL A 17 7.54 4.87 -4.60
C VAL A 17 6.14 5.06 -5.17
N CYS A 18 5.90 6.17 -5.86
CA CYS A 18 4.58 6.51 -6.41
C CYS A 18 4.68 7.50 -7.57
N ALA A 19 3.60 7.64 -8.35
CA ALA A 19 3.42 8.81 -9.21
C ALA A 19 2.84 9.96 -8.39
N VAL A 20 3.33 11.19 -8.59
CA VAL A 20 2.95 12.35 -7.76
C VAL A 20 2.26 13.41 -8.60
N SER A 21 1.09 13.85 -8.15
CA SER A 21 0.43 15.07 -8.60
C SER A 21 0.45 16.10 -7.47
N ASN A 22 1.27 17.14 -7.63
CA ASN A 22 1.43 18.20 -6.64
C ASN A 22 0.76 19.50 -7.14
N ASN A 23 -0.24 19.96 -6.40
CA ASN A 23 -0.80 21.30 -6.57
C ASN A 23 -0.18 22.21 -5.49
N PRO A 24 0.53 23.31 -5.86
CA PRO A 24 1.12 24.24 -4.90
C PRO A 24 0.12 24.83 -3.91
N ASP A 25 -1.11 25.09 -4.35
CA ASP A 25 -2.14 25.77 -3.56
C ASP A 25 -2.83 24.85 -2.52
N LYS A 26 -2.61 23.52 -2.63
CA LYS A 26 -3.15 22.54 -1.69
C LYS A 26 -2.19 22.23 -0.56
N THR A 27 -2.73 21.87 0.60
CA THR A 27 -1.94 21.42 1.77
C THR A 27 -1.51 19.95 1.69
N HIS A 28 -2.04 19.20 0.71
CA HIS A 28 -1.69 17.81 0.42
C HIS A 28 -1.18 17.67 -1.02
N ILE A 29 -0.57 16.52 -1.30
CA ILE A 29 -0.31 16.02 -2.65
C ILE A 29 -1.15 14.77 -2.90
N VAL A 30 -1.40 14.45 -4.16
CA VAL A 30 -2.02 13.19 -4.55
C VAL A 30 -0.94 12.24 -5.02
N VAL A 31 -0.89 11.04 -4.45
CA VAL A 31 0.01 9.96 -4.86
C VAL A 31 -0.79 8.84 -5.50
N ALA A 32 -0.37 8.38 -6.67
CA ALA A 32 -1.02 7.30 -7.42
C ALA A 32 -0.16 6.02 -7.38
N HIS A 33 -0.83 4.88 -7.26
CA HIS A 33 -0.25 3.53 -7.15
C HIS A 33 0.93 3.43 -6.16
N PRO A 34 0.84 3.97 -4.94
CA PRO A 34 1.96 3.94 -4.01
C PRO A 34 2.34 2.52 -3.60
N MET A 35 3.64 2.23 -3.62
CA MET A 35 4.22 0.99 -3.11
C MET A 35 5.27 1.29 -2.04
N LYS A 36 5.21 0.54 -0.94
CA LYS A 36 6.18 0.61 0.15
C LYS A 36 7.49 -0.04 -0.26
N ILE A 37 8.58 0.69 -0.09
CA ILE A 37 9.93 0.22 -0.32
C ILE A 37 10.41 -0.55 0.90
N HIS A 38 10.94 -1.75 0.69
CA HIS A 38 11.59 -2.54 1.72
C HIS A 38 13.00 -2.94 1.25
N ALA A 39 14.02 -2.35 1.84
CA ALA A 39 15.41 -2.73 1.63
C ALA A 39 15.89 -3.63 2.78
N ARG A 40 16.52 -4.77 2.47
CA ARG A 40 17.19 -5.61 3.46
C ARG A 40 18.64 -5.82 3.07
N PRO A 41 19.60 -5.68 4.00
CA PRO A 41 20.97 -6.10 3.77
C PRO A 41 21.03 -7.58 3.40
N LYS A 42 21.85 -7.91 2.41
CA LYS A 42 22.09 -9.26 1.93
C LYS A 42 23.58 -9.46 1.69
N VAL A 43 24.15 -10.46 2.35
CA VAL A 43 25.52 -10.89 2.11
C VAL A 43 25.56 -11.68 0.81
N THR A 44 26.43 -11.28 -0.11
CA THR A 44 26.63 -11.95 -1.40
C THR A 44 27.64 -13.10 -1.26
N VAL A 45 27.71 -13.96 -2.28
CA VAL A 45 28.54 -15.19 -2.26
C VAL A 45 30.03 -14.87 -2.12
N ASP A 46 30.48 -13.72 -2.62
CA ASP A 46 31.84 -13.21 -2.50
C ASP A 46 32.12 -12.48 -1.17
N GLY A 47 31.16 -12.49 -0.23
CA GLY A 47 31.29 -11.86 1.08
C GLY A 47 31.04 -10.35 1.08
N SER A 48 30.70 -9.74 -0.05
CA SER A 48 30.30 -8.34 -0.11
C SER A 48 28.91 -8.12 0.51
N MET A 49 28.62 -6.88 0.91
CA MET A 49 27.32 -6.51 1.42
C MET A 49 26.53 -5.78 0.33
N SER A 50 25.37 -6.34 -0.02
CA SER A 50 24.42 -5.77 -0.98
C SER A 50 23.10 -5.45 -0.30
N GLU A 51 22.22 -4.71 -0.97
CA GLU A 51 20.85 -4.52 -0.51
C GLU A 51 19.88 -5.24 -1.45
N SER A 52 19.01 -6.05 -0.87
CA SER A 52 17.86 -6.64 -1.55
C SER A 52 16.67 -5.69 -1.42
N LEU A 53 16.09 -5.31 -2.55
CA LEU A 53 14.93 -4.43 -2.61
C LEU A 53 13.66 -5.23 -2.91
N SER A 54 12.59 -5.01 -2.15
CA SER A 54 11.24 -5.44 -2.51
C SER A 54 10.25 -4.27 -2.42
N LEU A 55 9.20 -4.35 -3.23
CA LEU A 55 8.08 -3.40 -3.23
C LEU A 55 6.83 -4.12 -2.75
N HIS A 56 6.18 -3.54 -1.74
CA HIS A 56 4.98 -4.08 -1.12
C HIS A 56 3.83 -3.10 -1.34
N ARG A 57 2.60 -3.61 -1.33
CA ARG A 57 1.40 -2.77 -1.32
C ARG A 57 1.43 -1.86 -0.11
N TRP A 58 1.20 -0.56 -0.30
CA TRP A 58 1.25 0.39 0.81
C TRP A 58 -0.03 0.30 1.66
N ILE A 59 -1.19 0.37 1.02
CA ILE A 59 -2.51 0.26 1.66
C ILE A 59 -3.25 -0.94 1.06
N HIS A 60 -3.62 -1.91 1.90
CA HIS A 60 -4.13 -3.21 1.44
C HIS A 60 -5.64 -3.24 1.24
N PHE A 61 -6.38 -2.55 2.10
CA PHE A 61 -7.85 -2.65 2.19
C PHE A 61 -8.51 -1.40 1.58
N SER A 62 -7.97 -0.92 0.47
CA SER A 62 -8.56 0.20 -0.27
C SER A 62 -8.69 -0.17 -1.74
N ASP A 63 -9.88 0.09 -2.28
CA ASP A 63 -10.16 -0.06 -3.72
C ASP A 63 -9.64 1.15 -4.54
N THR A 64 -9.15 2.19 -3.85
CA THR A 64 -8.65 3.40 -4.50
C THR A 64 -7.17 3.28 -4.80
N GLU A 65 -6.77 3.79 -5.96
CA GLU A 65 -5.37 3.82 -6.38
C GLU A 65 -4.68 5.16 -6.08
N ASN A 66 -5.44 6.16 -5.63
CA ASN A 66 -4.97 7.53 -5.40
C ASN A 66 -5.21 7.92 -3.95
N PHE A 67 -4.16 8.47 -3.31
CA PHE A 67 -4.20 8.83 -1.90
C PHE A 67 -3.76 10.28 -1.71
N GLU A 68 -4.48 11.00 -0.85
CA GLU A 68 -4.09 12.34 -0.42
C GLU A 68 -3.10 12.25 0.75
N VAL A 69 -1.88 12.75 0.55
CA VAL A 69 -0.85 12.78 1.59
C VAL A 69 -0.59 14.24 2.00
N PRO A 70 -0.81 14.61 3.26
CA PRO A 70 -0.50 15.96 3.73
C PRO A 70 0.98 16.29 3.53
N LYS A 71 1.28 17.48 2.99
CA LYS A 71 2.66 17.93 2.78
C LYS A 71 3.47 17.95 4.07
N SER A 72 2.81 18.18 5.22
CA SER A 72 3.42 18.15 6.55
C SER A 72 3.89 16.76 7.01
N GLN A 73 3.44 15.68 6.38
CA GLN A 73 3.86 14.31 6.69
C GLN A 73 4.96 13.79 5.76
N ILE A 74 5.49 14.64 4.87
CA ILE A 74 6.53 14.29 3.90
C ILE A 74 7.82 14.97 4.30
N LEU A 75 8.86 14.17 4.57
CA LEU A 75 10.19 14.66 4.88
C LEU A 75 10.94 15.10 3.61
N THR A 76 10.85 14.29 2.55
CA THR A 76 11.47 14.60 1.26
C THR A 76 10.81 13.85 0.11
N ILE A 77 10.93 14.43 -1.09
CA ILE A 77 10.51 13.85 -2.37
C ILE A 77 11.75 13.87 -3.28
N THR A 78 12.07 12.72 -3.88
CA THR A 78 13.18 12.62 -4.84
C THR A 78 12.77 11.79 -6.06
N ASN A 79 13.48 11.95 -7.17
CA ASN A 79 13.24 11.16 -8.37
C ASN A 79 13.73 9.72 -8.18
N ALA A 80 12.94 8.74 -8.64
CA ALA A 80 13.37 7.36 -8.67
C ALA A 80 14.48 7.15 -9.71
N SER A 81 15.35 6.17 -9.47
CA SER A 81 16.34 5.74 -10.46
C SER A 81 15.65 5.02 -11.63
N VAL A 82 16.28 5.01 -12.81
CA VAL A 82 15.73 4.30 -14.00
C VAL A 82 15.47 2.82 -13.71
N GLY A 83 16.35 2.17 -12.94
CA GLY A 83 16.17 0.78 -12.53
C GLY A 83 14.95 0.58 -11.64
N LEU A 84 14.75 1.47 -10.66
CA LEU A 84 13.59 1.44 -9.77
C LEU A 84 12.29 1.70 -10.52
N ILE A 85 12.26 2.64 -11.46
CA ILE A 85 11.06 2.93 -12.27
C ILE A 85 10.60 1.66 -13.00
N LYS A 86 11.52 0.95 -13.67
CA LYS A 86 11.18 -0.30 -14.37
C LYS A 86 10.68 -1.40 -13.42
N PHE A 87 11.30 -1.52 -12.26
CA PHE A 87 10.88 -2.51 -11.27
C PHE A 87 9.50 -2.17 -10.69
N TYR A 88 9.25 -0.90 -10.44
CA TYR A 88 7.97 -0.38 -9.97
C TYR A 88 6.86 -0.61 -11.00
N ASP A 89 7.08 -0.32 -12.28
CA ASP A 89 6.11 -0.58 -13.36
C ASP A 89 5.72 -2.07 -13.39
N TYR A 90 6.70 -2.97 -13.33
CA TYR A 90 6.46 -4.42 -13.26
C TYR A 90 5.63 -4.82 -12.03
N CYS A 91 5.94 -4.25 -10.86
CA CYS A 91 5.19 -4.54 -9.64
C CYS A 91 3.74 -4.05 -9.70
N ILE A 92 3.48 -2.89 -10.29
CA ILE A 92 2.10 -2.40 -10.49
C ILE A 92 1.32 -3.34 -11.40
N GLU A 93 1.91 -3.75 -12.54
CA GLU A 93 1.24 -4.66 -13.47
C GLU A 93 0.92 -6.00 -12.82
N ARG A 94 1.85 -6.54 -12.03
CA ARG A 94 1.63 -7.77 -11.27
C ARG A 94 0.50 -7.59 -10.25
N MET A 95 0.51 -6.51 -9.48
CA MET A 95 -0.52 -6.20 -8.48
C MET A 95 -1.91 -6.08 -9.11
N LYS A 96 -2.03 -5.36 -10.25
CA LYS A 96 -3.29 -5.23 -10.97
C LYS A 96 -3.81 -6.56 -11.54
N LYS A 97 -2.92 -7.50 -11.81
CA LYS A 97 -3.32 -8.85 -12.23
C LYS A 97 -3.81 -9.66 -11.03
N GLU A 98 -3.07 -9.64 -9.93
CA GLU A 98 -3.46 -10.27 -8.66
C GLU A 98 -4.83 -9.74 -8.17
N ASP A 99 -5.07 -8.44 -8.27
CA ASP A 99 -6.35 -7.81 -7.88
C ASP A 99 -7.55 -8.31 -8.68
N LYS A 100 -7.35 -8.69 -9.95
CA LYS A 100 -8.43 -9.28 -10.79
C LYS A 100 -8.69 -10.75 -10.46
N GLU A 101 -7.72 -11.40 -9.86
CA GLU A 101 -7.80 -12.80 -9.41
C GLU A 101 -8.27 -12.90 -7.95
N LEU A 102 -8.49 -11.76 -7.26
CA LEU A 102 -9.05 -11.73 -5.92
C LEU A 102 -10.48 -12.30 -5.96
N ILE A 103 -10.67 -13.33 -5.12
CA ILE A 103 -11.98 -13.89 -4.85
C ILE A 103 -12.60 -13.01 -3.77
N TYR A 104 -13.66 -12.29 -4.14
CA TYR A 104 -14.50 -11.60 -3.18
C TYR A 104 -15.35 -12.63 -2.42
N PRO A 105 -15.69 -12.37 -1.14
CA PRO A 105 -16.66 -13.19 -0.44
C PRO A 105 -17.93 -13.34 -1.26
N THR A 106 -18.47 -14.55 -1.29
CA THR A 106 -19.78 -14.83 -1.85
C THR A 106 -20.87 -14.20 -0.98
N ASP A 107 -22.06 -13.97 -1.54
CA ASP A 107 -23.20 -13.47 -0.76
C ASP A 107 -23.52 -14.39 0.42
N GLU A 108 -23.34 -15.71 0.27
CA GLU A 108 -23.55 -16.70 1.35
C GLU A 108 -22.53 -16.55 2.49
N GLU A 109 -21.24 -16.34 2.17
CA GLU A 109 -20.21 -16.07 3.18
C GLU A 109 -20.44 -14.74 3.90
N LEU A 110 -21.05 -13.74 3.23
CA LEU A 110 -21.43 -12.47 3.85
C LEU A 110 -22.63 -12.64 4.79
N ASP A 111 -23.66 -13.37 4.36
CA ASP A 111 -24.84 -13.69 5.18
C ASP A 111 -24.45 -14.48 6.45
N GLU A 112 -23.49 -15.42 6.34
CA GLU A 112 -22.96 -16.16 7.50
C GLU A 112 -22.32 -15.23 8.54
N ILE A 113 -21.54 -14.23 8.10
CA ILE A 113 -20.92 -13.24 8.98
C ILE A 113 -22.00 -12.38 9.67
N GLU A 114 -23.00 -11.90 8.94
CA GLU A 114 -24.09 -11.10 9.52
C GLU A 114 -24.87 -11.88 10.59
N LEU A 115 -25.10 -13.18 10.35
CA LEU A 115 -25.75 -14.05 11.33
C LEU A 115 -24.90 -14.24 12.59
N GLU A 116 -23.60 -14.50 12.44
CA GLU A 116 -22.68 -14.63 13.58
C GLU A 116 -22.69 -13.36 14.46
N GLU A 117 -22.67 -12.18 13.86
CA GLU A 117 -22.75 -10.90 14.57
C GLU A 117 -24.09 -10.75 15.32
N GLU A 118 -25.23 -11.09 14.70
CA GLU A 118 -26.55 -11.06 15.36
C GLU A 118 -26.62 -12.03 16.54
N TYR A 119 -26.01 -13.22 16.41
CA TYR A 119 -25.92 -14.19 17.50
C TYR A 119 -25.08 -13.67 18.66
N GLU A 120 -23.89 -13.09 18.40
CA GLU A 120 -23.04 -12.51 19.45
C GLU A 120 -23.77 -11.41 20.23
N ASP A 121 -24.42 -10.48 19.54
CA ASP A 121 -25.22 -9.41 20.15
C ASP A 121 -26.36 -9.97 21.03
N PHE A 122 -27.02 -11.03 20.58
CA PHE A 122 -28.07 -11.70 21.34
C PHE A 122 -27.53 -12.35 22.63
N PHE A 123 -26.35 -12.99 22.57
CA PHE A 123 -25.72 -13.62 23.73
C PHE A 123 -25.26 -12.58 24.76
N ASP A 124 -24.68 -11.45 24.34
CA ASP A 124 -24.23 -10.38 25.24
C ASP A 124 -25.41 -9.66 25.93
N TYR A 125 -26.53 -9.47 25.21
CA TYR A 125 -27.77 -8.98 25.81
C TYR A 125 -28.36 -9.95 26.85
N SER A 126 -28.24 -11.25 26.62
CA SER A 126 -28.71 -12.26 27.56
C SER A 126 -27.87 -12.30 28.85
N ASP A 127 -26.56 -12.02 28.77
CA ASP A 127 -25.64 -12.10 29.92
C ASP A 127 -25.72 -10.83 30.80
N THR A 128 -26.08 -9.68 30.23
CA THR A 128 -26.30 -8.41 30.95
C THR A 128 -27.63 -8.31 31.71
N MET A 129 -28.54 -9.27 31.51
CA MET A 129 -29.86 -9.35 32.17
C MET A 129 -29.86 -10.24 33.45
N HIS A 130 -28.69 -10.63 33.97
CA HIS A 130 -28.48 -11.26 35.27
C HIS A 130 -27.73 -10.34 36.25
#